data_AF-A0A2C6MC69-F1
#
_entry.id   AF-A0A2C6MC69-F1
#
_cell.length_a   1.000
_cell.length_b   1.000
_cell.length_c   1.000
_cell.angle_alpha   90.00
_cell.angle_beta   90.00
_cell.angle_gamma   90.00
#
_symmetry.space_group_name_H-M   'P 1'
#
loop_
_entity.id
_entity.type
_entity.pdbx_description
1 polymer ?
#
loop_
_entity_poly.entity_id
_entity_poly.type
_entity_poly.pdbx_seq_one_letter_code
_entity_poly.pdbx_strand_id
1 'polypeptide(L)'
;MERRKSPYPKTHNPTYLSAVRKLLLNILNEPSSPLLQLINVEAVRSMAEFEDDNFSRPWFGQLMTGPQLFAYLYQVNAWLREYNVVIK
;
A
#
# COMPACT_ATOMS: atom_id res chain seq x y z
N MET A 1 -3.35 15.77 -36.36
CA MET A 1 -3.02 14.60 -35.51
C MET A 1 -3.66 14.80 -34.15
N GLU A 2 -4.91 14.38 -33.96
CA GLU A 2 -5.53 14.38 -32.64
C GLU A 2 -5.40 13.00 -32.01
N ARG A 3 -4.42 12.85 -31.11
CA ARG A 3 -4.38 11.67 -30.25
C ARG A 3 -5.54 11.77 -29.27
N ARG A 4 -6.63 11.04 -29.52
CA ARG A 4 -7.66 10.80 -28.48
C ARG A 4 -6.94 10.23 -27.27
N LYS A 5 -6.91 10.99 -26.17
CA LYS A 5 -6.47 10.47 -24.87
C LYS A 5 -7.54 9.49 -24.41
N SER A 6 -7.47 8.24 -24.88
CA SER A 6 -8.20 7.15 -24.24
C SER A 6 -7.68 7.07 -22.80
N PRO A 7 -8.50 7.31 -21.77
CA PRO A 7 -8.08 7.04 -20.41
C PRO A 7 -7.83 5.53 -20.37
N TYR A 8 -6.58 5.12 -20.16
CA TYR A 8 -6.29 3.71 -19.85
C TYR A 8 -7.19 3.33 -18.66
N PRO A 9 -7.84 2.15 -18.66
CA PRO A 9 -8.82 1.82 -17.64
C PRO A 9 -8.21 2.02 -16.25
N LYS A 10 -8.68 3.05 -15.53
CA LYS A 10 -8.37 3.31 -14.13
C LYS A 10 -9.20 2.39 -13.23
N THR A 11 -9.45 1.18 -13.68
CA THR A 11 -10.20 0.20 -12.92
C THR A 11 -9.22 -0.45 -11.97
N HIS A 12 -9.28 -0.07 -10.70
CA HIS A 12 -8.57 -0.79 -9.66
C HIS A 12 -9.03 -2.26 -9.71
N ASN A 13 -8.12 -3.18 -10.05
CA ASN A 13 -8.46 -4.59 -10.08
C ASN A 13 -8.72 -5.06 -8.63
N PRO A 14 -9.94 -5.51 -8.28
CA PRO A 14 -10.27 -5.92 -6.92
C PRO A 14 -9.39 -7.08 -6.43
N THR A 15 -8.96 -7.97 -7.33
CA THR A 15 -8.02 -9.05 -7.03
C THR A 15 -6.65 -8.50 -6.63
N TYR A 16 -6.19 -7.44 -7.29
CA TYR A 16 -4.92 -6.80 -6.94
C TYR A 16 -4.98 -6.16 -5.55
N LEU A 17 -6.06 -5.44 -5.25
CA LEU A 17 -6.27 -4.84 -3.92
C LEU A 17 -6.28 -5.91 -2.82
N SER A 18 -7.02 -6.99 -3.02
CA SER A 18 -7.07 -8.11 -2.07
C SER A 18 -5.67 -8.72 -1.84
N ALA A 19 -4.89 -8.91 -2.91
CA ALA A 19 -3.54 -9.45 -2.82
C ALA A 19 -2.60 -8.53 -2.03
N VAL A 20 -2.54 -7.23 -2.35
CA VAL A 20 -1.65 -6.29 -1.64
C VAL A 20 -2.08 -6.07 -0.19
N ARG A 21 -3.40 -6.10 0.09
CA ARG A 21 -3.93 -6.08 1.45
C ARG A 21 -3.44 -7.28 2.26
N LYS A 22 -3.55 -8.49 1.70
CA LYS A 22 -3.07 -9.71 2.34
C LYS A 22 -1.57 -9.67 2.62
N LEU A 23 -0.78 -9.21 1.65
CA LEU A 23 0.67 -9.04 1.81
C LEU A 23 1.00 -8.06 2.94
N LEU A 24 0.29 -6.94 3.01
CA LEU A 24 0.50 -5.94 4.05
C LEU A 24 0.10 -6.48 5.43
N LEU A 25 -1.06 -7.13 5.56
CA LEU A 25 -1.48 -7.76 6.81
C LEU A 25 -0.47 -8.81 7.30
N ASN A 26 0.13 -9.57 6.39
CA ASN A 26 1.21 -10.50 6.76
C ASN A 26 2.42 -9.76 7.35
N ILE A 27 2.84 -8.63 6.76
CA ILE A 27 3.93 -7.80 7.31
C ILE A 27 3.56 -7.26 8.69
N LEU A 28 2.32 -6.77 8.86
CA LEU A 28 1.84 -6.23 10.14
C LEU A 28 1.74 -7.30 11.25
N ASN A 29 1.59 -8.56 10.87
CA ASN A 29 1.55 -9.69 11.80
C ASN A 29 2.93 -10.31 12.07
N GLU A 30 3.98 -9.82 11.41
CA GLU A 30 5.34 -10.29 11.59
C GLU A 30 6.14 -9.25 12.40
N PRO A 31 6.37 -9.45 13.72
CA PRO A 31 7.01 -8.46 14.59
C PRO A 31 8.45 -8.12 14.19
N SER A 32 9.12 -9.02 13.47
CA SER A 32 10.47 -8.83 12.93
C SER A 32 10.51 -7.95 11.67
N SER A 33 9.36 -7.51 11.16
CA SER A 33 9.33 -6.67 9.96
C SER A 33 9.91 -5.28 10.24
N PRO A 34 10.97 -4.86 9.50
CA PRO A 34 11.62 -3.56 9.72
C PRO A 34 10.68 -2.38 9.44
N LEU A 35 9.68 -2.57 8.59
CA LEU A 35 8.69 -1.54 8.29
C LEU A 35 7.91 -1.06 9.53
N LEU A 36 7.69 -1.93 10.52
CA LEU A 36 6.86 -1.61 11.70
C LEU A 36 7.43 -0.45 12.53
N GLN A 37 8.72 -0.17 12.41
CA GLN A 37 9.38 0.93 13.10
C GLN A 37 9.15 2.30 12.43
N LEU A 38 8.68 2.30 11.18
CA LEU A 38 8.51 3.51 10.36
C LEU A 38 7.05 3.94 10.19
N ILE A 39 6.10 3.09 10.61
CA ILE A 39 4.68 3.30 10.37
C ILE A 39 3.87 3.20 11.67
N ASN A 40 2.70 3.83 11.67
CA ASN A 40 1.70 3.55 12.70
C ASN A 40 0.96 2.25 12.33
N VAL A 41 1.32 1.15 13.00
CA VAL A 41 0.78 -0.21 12.75
C VAL A 41 -0.74 -0.25 12.88
N GLU A 42 -1.31 0.41 13.88
CA GLU A 42 -2.75 0.42 14.14
C GLU A 42 -3.53 1.17 13.05
N ALA A 43 -3.01 2.30 12.60
CA ALA A 43 -3.59 3.05 11.48
C ALA A 43 -3.52 2.24 10.18
N VAL A 44 -2.39 1.60 9.89
CA VAL A 44 -2.24 0.78 8.67
C VAL A 44 -3.08 -0.49 8.73
N ARG A 45 -3.21 -1.12 9.90
CA ARG A 45 -4.11 -2.27 10.09
C ARG A 45 -5.56 -1.87 9.86
N SER A 46 -6.00 -0.77 10.47
CA SER A 46 -7.35 -0.23 10.24
C SER A 46 -7.59 0.03 8.74
N MET A 47 -6.62 0.64 8.04
CA MET A 47 -6.73 0.85 6.59
C MET A 47 -6.84 -0.45 5.79
N ALA A 48 -6.11 -1.48 6.19
CA ALA A 48 -6.14 -2.77 5.51
C ALA A 48 -7.43 -3.55 5.80
N GLU A 49 -8.02 -3.40 6.99
CA GLU A 49 -9.20 -4.14 7.42
C GLU A 49 -10.53 -3.48 7.00
N PHE A 50 -10.60 -2.15 7.01
CA PHE A 50 -11.80 -1.43 6.58
C PHE A 50 -11.79 -1.25 5.06
N GLU A 51 -12.84 -1.77 4.39
CA GLU A 51 -13.13 -1.52 2.97
C GLU A 51 -13.72 -0.13 2.70
N ASP A 52 -13.95 0.64 3.75
CA ASP A 52 -14.77 1.84 3.65
C ASP A 52 -14.13 2.92 2.78
N ASP A 53 -14.99 3.51 1.94
CA ASP A 53 -14.81 4.71 1.11
C ASP A 53 -14.24 5.94 1.85
N ASN A 54 -13.99 5.82 3.16
CA ASN A 54 -13.28 6.80 3.99
C ASN A 54 -11.85 7.08 3.52
N PHE A 55 -11.25 6.20 2.71
CA PHE A 55 -9.98 6.46 2.01
C PHE A 55 -10.15 6.92 0.55
N SER A 56 -11.29 7.52 0.21
CA SER A 56 -11.43 8.35 -1.00
C SER A 56 -10.44 9.52 -1.04
N ARG A 57 -9.86 9.90 0.11
CA ARG A 57 -8.76 10.86 0.17
C ARG A 57 -7.43 10.18 -0.19
N PRO A 58 -6.80 10.57 -1.30
CA PRO A 58 -5.50 10.05 -1.67
C PRO A 58 -4.45 10.36 -0.60
N TRP A 59 -3.68 9.34 -0.21
CA TRP A 59 -2.60 9.43 0.78
C TRP A 59 -1.45 10.32 0.31
N PHE A 60 -1.21 10.37 -1.01
CA PHE A 60 -0.19 11.21 -1.63
C PHE A 60 -0.74 11.86 -2.90
N GLY A 61 -0.82 13.20 -2.87
CA GLY A 61 -1.33 14.00 -3.98
C GLY A 61 -2.77 13.63 -4.36
N GLN A 62 -3.09 13.65 -5.65
CA GLN A 62 -4.39 13.23 -6.20
C GLN A 62 -4.40 11.79 -6.75
N LEU A 63 -3.28 11.06 -6.62
CA LEU A 63 -3.01 9.88 -7.45
C LEU A 63 -2.91 8.57 -6.65
N MET A 64 -2.46 8.61 -5.41
CA MET A 64 -2.24 7.40 -4.60
C MET A 64 -3.45 7.09 -3.71
N THR A 65 -4.35 6.26 -4.21
CA THR A 65 -5.46 5.65 -3.45
C THR A 65 -4.96 4.41 -2.68
N GLY A 66 -5.79 3.86 -1.77
CA GLY A 66 -5.42 2.74 -0.87
C GLY A 66 -4.59 1.61 -1.48
N PRO A 67 -4.94 1.03 -2.65
CA PRO A 67 -4.17 -0.05 -3.26
C PRO A 67 -2.71 0.29 -3.57
N GLN A 68 -2.43 1.53 -3.96
CA GLN A 68 -1.07 1.97 -4.31
C GLN A 68 -0.23 2.20 -3.06
N LEU A 69 -0.83 2.72 -1.99
CA LEU A 69 -0.18 2.85 -0.69
C LEU A 69 0.25 1.48 -0.15
N PHE A 70 -0.63 0.48 -0.19
CA PHE A 70 -0.30 -0.85 0.31
C PHE A 70 0.85 -1.51 -0.48
N ALA A 71 0.82 -1.38 -1.80
CA ALA A 71 1.90 -1.85 -2.66
C ALA A 71 3.24 -1.13 -2.37
N TYR A 72 3.19 0.17 -2.09
CA TYR A 72 4.37 0.95 -1.73
C TYR A 72 4.96 0.50 -0.39
N LEU A 73 4.13 0.36 0.64
CA LEU A 73 4.57 -0.12 1.96
C LEU A 73 5.20 -1.51 1.88
N TYR A 74 4.59 -2.41 1.08
CA TYR A 74 5.17 -3.72 0.81
C TYR A 74 6.55 -3.63 0.16
N GLN A 75 6.71 -2.79 -0.88
CA GLN A 75 8.00 -2.59 -1.55
C GLN A 75 9.06 -2.01 -0.62
N VAL A 76 8.70 -1.04 0.22
CA VAL A 76 9.60 -0.48 1.23
C VAL A 76 10.06 -1.56 2.21
N ASN A 77 9.14 -2.39 2.72
CA ASN A 77 9.52 -3.50 3.60
C ASN A 77 10.47 -4.49 2.91
N ALA A 78 10.18 -4.86 1.66
CA ALA A 78 11.04 -5.76 0.89
C ALA A 78 12.44 -5.16 0.68
N TRP A 79 12.52 -3.88 0.36
CA TRP A 79 13.78 -3.16 0.22
C TRP A 79 14.57 -3.11 1.53
N LEU A 80 13.91 -2.80 2.66
CA LEU A 80 14.56 -2.80 3.98
C LEU A 80 15.14 -4.17 4.33
N ARG A 81 14.44 -5.26 3.98
CA ARG A 81 14.91 -6.62 4.17
C ARG A 81 16.09 -6.97 3.27
N GLU A 82 15.96 -6.69 1.98
CA GLU A 82 17.00 -6.98 0.97
C GLU A 82 18.34 -6.35 1.36
N TYR A 83 18.30 -5.10 1.81
CA TYR A 83 19.50 -4.35 2.19
C TYR A 83 19.86 -4.48 3.68
N ASN A 84 19.18 -5.34 4.44
CA ASN A 84 19.39 -5.54 5.88
C ASN A 84 19.46 -4.22 6.66
N VAL A 85 18.56 -3.28 6.33
CA VAL A 85 18.57 -1.94 6.91
C VAL A 85 18.21 -2.03 8.39
N VAL A 86 19.16 -1.62 9.25
CA VAL A 86 18.95 -1.52 10.68
C VAL A 86 18.58 -0.08 11.02
N ILE A 87 17.35 0.10 11.49
CA ILE A 87 16.87 1.37 12.03
C ILE A 87 17.27 1.40 13.52
N LYS A 88 17.97 2.47 13.93
CA LYS A 88 18.48 2.69 15.30
C LYS A 88 17.77 3.87 15.94
#